data_AF-A0A3D0W1C6-F1
#
_entry.id   AF-A0A3D0W1C6-F1
#
_cell.length_a   1.000
_cell.length_b   1.000
_cell.length_c   1.000
_cell.angle_alpha   90.00
_cell.angle_beta   90.00
_cell.angle_gamma   90.00
#
_symmetry.space_group_name_H-M   'P 1'
#
loop_
_entity.id
_entity.type
_entity.pdbx_description
1 polymer ?
#
loop_
_entity_poly.entity_id
_entity_poly.type
_entity_poly.pdbx_seq_one_letter_code
_entity_poly.pdbx_strand_id
1 'polypeptide(L)'
;AVTPYLFSIYQTFLILGFIDRNLAFSDQSVKALKKIKYSAMFLGIQFMVALPFLFYIAEVDDAPGLAAIGLIITLASIVISVFAAVLEKLLKHAMDIKSENDLTI
;
A
#
# COMPACT_ATOMS: atom_id res chain seq x y z
N ALA A 1 11.31 -10.12 -7.83
CA ALA A 1 9.90 -9.73 -7.55
C ALA A 1 9.43 -10.10 -6.13
N VAL A 2 9.98 -11.13 -5.47
CA VAL A 2 9.52 -11.61 -4.14
C VAL A 2 9.89 -10.69 -2.97
N THR A 3 11.06 -10.03 -3.04
CA THR A 3 11.61 -9.20 -1.96
C THR A 3 10.72 -8.02 -1.53
N PRO A 4 10.17 -7.19 -2.44
CA PRO A 4 9.30 -6.09 -2.04
C PRO A 4 7.94 -6.56 -1.49
N TYR A 5 7.40 -7.69 -1.97
CA TYR A 5 6.11 -8.23 -1.48
C TYR A 5 6.21 -8.76 -0.04
N LEU A 6 7.26 -9.53 0.27
CA LEU A 6 7.54 -9.98 1.63
C LEU A 6 7.79 -8.79 2.57
N PHE A 7 8.43 -7.73 2.06
CA PHE A 7 8.64 -6.50 2.81
C PHE A 7 7.31 -5.79 3.13
N SER A 8 6.36 -5.73 2.19
CA SER A 8 5.02 -5.17 2.44
C SER A 8 4.27 -5.96 3.51
N ILE A 9 4.30 -7.31 3.46
CA ILE A 9 3.65 -8.18 4.45
C ILE A 9 4.25 -7.97 5.84
N TYR A 10 5.59 -7.91 5.93
CA TYR A 10 6.28 -7.61 7.18
C TYR A 10 5.90 -6.22 7.73
N GLN A 11 5.79 -5.21 6.85
CA GLN A 11 5.35 -3.87 7.21
C GLN A 11 3.93 -3.87 7.79
N THR A 12 3.01 -4.61 7.17
CA THR A 12 1.62 -4.77 7.64
C THR A 12 1.56 -5.43 9.01
N PHE A 13 2.38 -6.47 9.24
CA PHE A 13 2.48 -7.14 10.53
C PHE A 13 3.00 -6.21 11.64
N LEU A 14 3.95 -5.34 11.31
CA LEU A 14 4.46 -4.29 12.21
C LEU A 14 3.38 -3.27 12.59
N ILE A 15 2.55 -2.85 11.64
CA ILE A 15 1.42 -1.94 11.94
C ILE A 15 0.43 -2.60 12.88
N LEU A 16 0.09 -3.87 12.66
CA LEU A 16 -0.80 -4.60 13.56
C LEU A 16 -0.25 -4.64 14.98
N GLY A 17 1.07 -4.85 15.14
CA GLY A 17 1.74 -4.78 16.45
C GLY A 17 1.77 -3.37 17.07
N PHE A 18 1.79 -2.29 16.27
CA PHE A 18 1.66 -0.92 16.79
C PHE A 18 0.23 -0.60 17.24
N ILE A 19 -0.79 -1.12 16.55
CA ILE A 19 -2.20 -1.01 16.95
C ILE A 19 -2.40 -1.74 18.29
N ASP A 20 -1.87 -2.96 18.43
CA ASP A 20 -2.01 -3.78 19.63
C ASP A 20 -1.33 -3.17 20.87
N ARG A 21 -0.28 -2.36 20.66
CA ARG A 21 0.46 -1.65 21.73
C ARG A 21 -0.08 -0.25 22.04
N ASN A 22 -1.24 0.12 21.52
CA ASN A 22 -1.83 1.47 21.70
C ASN A 22 -0.95 2.62 21.14
N LEU A 23 -0.03 2.30 20.22
CA LEU A 23 0.88 3.24 19.56
C LEU A 23 0.40 3.62 18.15
N ALA A 24 -0.89 3.40 17.87
CA ALA A 24 -1.51 3.70 16.58
C ALA A 24 -1.32 5.17 16.19
N PHE A 25 -1.47 6.11 17.13
CA PHE A 25 -1.25 7.55 16.90
C PHE A 25 0.21 7.96 17.15
N SER A 26 1.12 7.42 16.35
CA SER A 26 2.55 7.75 16.43
C SER A 26 3.16 7.99 15.06
N ASP A 27 4.27 8.75 15.04
CA ASP A 27 5.06 8.96 13.83
C ASP A 27 5.54 7.64 13.21
N GLN A 28 5.71 6.59 14.02
CA GLN A 28 6.10 5.27 13.55
C GLN A 28 4.99 4.62 12.72
N SER A 29 3.74 4.71 13.18
CA SER A 29 2.56 4.23 12.45
C SER A 29 2.35 5.00 11.14
N VAL A 30 2.53 6.32 11.15
CA VAL A 30 2.49 7.16 9.93
C VAL A 30 3.59 6.74 8.94
N LYS A 31 4.83 6.54 9.41
CA LYS A 31 5.95 6.08 8.58
C LYS A 31 5.67 4.70 7.99
N ALA A 32 5.04 3.80 8.73
CA ALA A 32 4.69 2.48 8.25
C ALA A 32 3.62 2.54 7.14
N LEU A 33 2.55 3.33 7.32
CA LEU A 33 1.54 3.57 6.26
C LEU A 33 2.15 4.18 5.00
N LYS A 34 3.08 5.13 5.16
CA LYS A 34 3.82 5.73 4.05
C LYS A 34 4.62 4.68 3.27
N LYS A 35 5.24 3.71 3.94
CA LYS A 35 5.94 2.59 3.29
C LYS A 35 4.99 1.65 2.54
N ILE A 36 3.83 1.32 3.13
CA ILE A 36 2.80 0.50 2.46
C ILE A 36 2.30 1.20 1.19
N LYS A 37 1.99 2.50 1.25
CA LYS A 37 1.59 3.30 0.09
C LYS A 37 2.61 3.20 -1.04
N TYR A 38 3.89 3.49 -0.77
CA TYR A 38 4.92 3.44 -1.79
C TYR A 38 5.17 2.03 -2.33
N SER A 39 5.07 1.01 -1.47
CA SER A 39 5.22 -0.37 -1.88
C SER A 39 4.10 -0.83 -2.82
N ALA A 40 2.84 -0.50 -2.49
CA ALA A 40 1.69 -0.78 -3.35
C ALA A 40 1.78 0.01 -4.67
N MET A 41 2.19 1.28 -4.62
CA MET A 41 2.40 2.08 -5.83
C MET A 41 3.49 1.50 -6.74
N PHE A 42 4.60 1.05 -6.17
CA PHE A 42 5.68 0.39 -6.92
C PHE A 42 5.21 -0.89 -7.61
N LEU A 43 4.43 -1.74 -6.91
CA LEU A 43 3.84 -2.93 -7.50
C LEU A 43 2.86 -2.58 -8.63
N GLY A 44 2.01 -1.57 -8.42
CA GLY A 44 1.09 -1.09 -9.46
C GLY A 44 1.82 -0.63 -10.72
N ILE A 45 2.88 0.18 -10.58
CA ILE A 45 3.70 0.64 -11.70
C ILE A 45 4.36 -0.54 -12.41
N GLN A 46 4.93 -1.49 -11.67
CA GLN A 46 5.60 -2.65 -12.25
C GLN A 46 4.64 -3.47 -13.13
N PHE A 47 3.42 -3.74 -12.63
CA PHE A 47 2.42 -4.46 -13.42
C PHE A 47 1.86 -3.63 -14.56
N MET A 48 1.73 -2.32 -14.40
CA MET A 48 1.31 -1.40 -15.47
C MET A 48 2.32 -1.35 -16.62
N VAL A 49 3.63 -1.39 -16.33
CA VAL A 49 4.69 -1.47 -17.35
C VAL A 49 4.75 -2.86 -17.98
N ALA A 50 4.49 -3.92 -17.20
CA ALA A 50 4.45 -5.30 -17.71
C ALA A 50 3.18 -5.60 -18.53
N LEU A 51 2.12 -4.80 -18.37
CA LEU A 51 0.82 -4.98 -19.00
C LEU A 51 0.86 -5.05 -20.54
N PRO A 52 1.53 -4.15 -21.29
CA PRO A 52 1.67 -4.29 -22.75
C PRO A 52 2.40 -5.57 -23.17
N PHE A 53 3.40 -6.01 -22.40
CA PHE A 53 4.10 -7.28 -22.64
C PHE A 53 3.19 -8.49 -22.37
N LEU A 54 2.39 -8.44 -21.30
CA LEU A 54 1.38 -9.47 -21.00
C LEU A 54 0.27 -9.53 -22.05
N PHE A 55 -0.16 -8.38 -22.59
CA PHE A 55 -1.13 -8.33 -23.69
C PHE A 55 -0.60 -8.99 -24.96
N TYR A 56 0.67 -8.73 -25.31
CA TYR A 56 1.30 -9.36 -26.46
C TYR A 56 1.37 -10.89 -26.32
N ILE A 57 1.75 -11.39 -25.14
CA ILE A 57 1.78 -12.85 -24.87
C ILE A 57 0.37 -13.43 -24.89
N ALA A 58 -0.61 -12.75 -24.29
CA ALA A 58 -2.00 -13.21 -24.25
C ALA A 58 -2.61 -13.34 -25.65
N GLU A 59 -2.21 -12.50 -26.59
CA GLU A 59 -2.62 -12.57 -28.00
C GLU A 59 -1.93 -13.73 -28.74
N VAL A 60 -0.66 -14.01 -28.44
CA VAL A 60 0.10 -15.13 -29.04
C VAL A 60 -0.39 -16.49 -28.56
N ASP A 61 -0.69 -16.64 -27.26
CA ASP A 61 -1.14 -17.90 -26.65
C ASP A 61 -2.67 -18.09 -26.67
N ASP A 62 -3.42 -17.20 -27.34
CA ASP A 62 -4.90 -17.17 -27.39
C ASP A 62 -5.55 -17.24 -25.97
N ALA A 63 -4.89 -16.59 -25.00
CA ALA A 63 -5.18 -16.66 -23.58
C ALA A 63 -5.48 -15.27 -22.99
N PRO A 64 -6.62 -14.65 -23.33
CA PRO A 64 -6.97 -13.28 -22.92
C PRO A 64 -7.08 -13.11 -21.39
N GLY A 65 -7.31 -14.20 -20.65
CA GLY A 65 -7.36 -14.19 -19.19
C GLY A 65 -6.05 -13.76 -18.53
N LEU A 66 -4.90 -13.97 -19.17
CA LEU A 66 -3.59 -13.60 -18.61
C LEU A 66 -3.43 -12.08 -18.50
N ALA A 67 -3.88 -11.34 -19.52
CA ALA A 67 -3.87 -9.88 -19.49
C ALA A 67 -4.84 -9.31 -18.44
N ALA A 68 -5.99 -9.96 -18.26
CA ALA A 68 -6.98 -9.58 -17.23
C ALA A 68 -6.42 -9.70 -15.81
N ILE A 69 -5.61 -10.74 -15.53
CA ILE A 69 -4.94 -10.89 -14.22
C ILE A 69 -4.00 -9.72 -13.95
N GLY A 70 -3.19 -9.32 -14.93
CA GLY A 70 -2.29 -8.16 -14.79
C GLY A 70 -3.06 -6.85 -14.50
N LEU A 71 -4.21 -6.67 -15.13
CA LEU A 71 -5.10 -5.53 -14.90
C LEU A 71 -5.69 -5.54 -13.48
N ILE A 72 -6.18 -6.68 -13.01
CA ILE A 72 -6.73 -6.84 -11.65
C ILE A 72 -5.68 -6.52 -10.59
N ILE A 73 -4.46 -7.03 -10.74
CA ILE A 73 -3.36 -6.77 -9.79
C ILE A 73 -3.00 -5.28 -9.76
N THR A 74 -2.97 -4.63 -10.92
CA THR A 74 -2.71 -3.18 -11.03
C THR A 74 -3.79 -2.38 -10.30
N LEU A 75 -5.07 -2.67 -10.54
CA LEU A 75 -6.18 -2.00 -9.87
C LEU A 75 -6.17 -2.23 -8.36
N ALA A 76 -5.96 -3.46 -7.91
CA ALA A 76 -5.86 -3.79 -6.49
C ALA A 76 -4.73 -3.00 -5.81
N SER A 77 -3.57 -2.90 -6.46
CA SER A 77 -2.42 -2.13 -5.96
C SER A 77 -2.73 -0.64 -5.83
N ILE A 78 -3.46 -0.06 -6.79
CA ILE A 78 -3.93 1.33 -6.74
C ILE A 78 -4.89 1.53 -5.55
N VAL A 79 -5.87 0.65 -5.38
CA VAL A 79 -6.83 0.73 -4.26
C VAL A 79 -6.11 0.68 -2.91
N ILE A 80 -5.17 -0.25 -2.73
CA ILE A 80 -4.37 -0.36 -1.51
C ILE A 80 -3.54 0.92 -1.27
N SER A 81 -2.91 1.46 -2.31
CA SER A 81 -2.11 2.68 -2.21
C SER A 81 -2.96 3.89 -1.80
N VAL A 82 -4.12 4.06 -2.43
CA VAL A 82 -5.07 5.14 -2.09
C VAL A 82 -5.56 4.98 -0.67
N PHE A 83 -5.95 3.77 -0.26
CA PHE A 83 -6.43 3.52 1.10
C PHE A 83 -5.35 3.82 2.15
N ALA A 84 -4.12 3.36 1.92
CA ALA A 84 -2.98 3.68 2.79
C ALA A 84 -2.70 5.20 2.85
N ALA A 85 -2.86 5.92 1.74
CA ALA A 85 -2.70 7.38 1.71
C ALA A 85 -3.79 8.11 2.50
N VAL A 86 -5.04 7.64 2.42
CA VAL A 86 -6.16 8.17 3.21
C VAL A 86 -5.91 7.94 4.69
N LEU A 87 -5.55 6.72 5.09
CA LEU A 87 -5.21 6.41 6.48
C LEU A 87 -4.00 7.21 6.98
N GLU A 88 -2.95 7.38 6.17
CA GLU A 88 -1.78 8.21 6.52
C GLU A 88 -2.20 9.64 6.88
N LYS A 89 -3.11 10.22 6.09
CA LYS A 89 -3.61 11.59 6.29
C LYS A 89 -4.50 11.70 7.52
N LEU A 90 -5.42 10.75 7.71
CA LEU A 90 -6.31 10.73 8.88
C LEU A 90 -5.53 10.56 10.19
N LEU A 91 -4.53 9.68 10.19
CA LEU A 91 -3.71 9.42 11.38
C LEU A 91 -2.87 10.63 11.78
N LYS A 92 -2.27 11.34 10.81
CA LYS A 92 -1.55 12.60 11.07
C LYS A 92 -2.48 13.64 11.69
N HIS A 93 -3.66 13.83 11.10
CA HIS A 93 -4.62 14.80 11.61
C HIS A 93 -5.07 14.47 13.05
N ALA A 94 -5.28 13.19 13.36
CA ALA A 94 -5.62 12.76 14.71
C ALA A 94 -4.46 12.96 15.71
N MET A 95 -3.21 12.79 15.28
CA MET A 95 -2.03 13.09 16.09
C MET A 95 -1.92 14.59 16.39
N ASP A 96 -2.15 15.45 15.40
CA ASP A 96 -2.09 16.91 15.58
C ASP A 96 -3.12 17.39 16.61
N ILE A 97 -4.37 16.90 16.52
CA ILE A 97 -5.43 17.18 17.51
C ILE A 97 -5.02 16.71 18.92
N LYS A 98 -4.47 15.50 19.02
CA LYS A 98 -4.01 14.96 20.31
C LYS A 98 -2.88 15.81 20.90
N SER A 99 -1.94 16.26 20.07
CA SER A 99 -0.84 17.12 20.49
C SER A 99 -1.32 18.49 20.97
N GLU A 100 -2.31 19.09 20.31
CA GLU A 100 -2.89 20.37 20.71
C GLU A 100 -3.63 20.23 22.04
N ASN A 101 -4.41 19.15 22.21
CA ASN A 101 -5.08 18.86 23.48
C ASN A 101 -4.05 18.69 24.62
N ASP A 102 -2.99 17.89 24.43
CA ASP A 102 -1.95 17.67 25.45
C ASP A 102 -1.16 18.96 25.82
N LEU A 103 -1.20 20.02 24.99
CA LEU A 103 -0.54 21.32 25.24
C LEU A 103 -1.42 22.34 25.99
N THR A 104 -2.73 22.11 26.08
CA THR A 104 -3.69 23.11 26.61
C THR A 104 -4.27 22.74 27.98
N ILE A 105 -4.04 21.50 28.44
CA ILE A 105 -4.39 21.02 29.80
C ILE A 105 -3.19 21.01 30.74
#